data_AF-A0A9D1LKM9-F1
#
_entry.id   AF-A0A9D1LKM9-F1
#
_cell.length_a   1.000
_cell.length_b   1.000
_cell.length_c   1.000
_cell.angle_alpha   90.00
_cell.angle_beta   90.00
_cell.angle_gamma   90.00
#
_symmetry.space_group_name_H-M   'P 1'
#
loop_
_entity.id
_entity.type
_entity.pdbx_description
1 polymer ?
#
loop_
_entity_poly.entity_id
_entity_poly.type
_entity_poly.pdbx_seq_one_letter_code
_entity_poly.pdbx_strand_id
1 'polypeptide(L)'
;MGLWSPALFASDLACDIRTDYGILLSMGKTDQEAEEMMIQYHRDLFETNTPDEQEFWIALAVCEWKRGRLSQQVKTIALHYLEQGWDLPLWEIPGKEKDYRKRKKVIEELVEKLNSPMPPRKEAKKVSVVRCPWPVGSLLAYHIITNEEAAGQDPLFGKYALLRIIQINRTPVTRMIPDAPCDESMLVGLYGWCGDEIPNSSIIKELEFIPLLEAEHHLPSPPETLDFSV
;
A
#
# COMPACT_ATOMS: atom_id res chain seq x y z
N MET A 1 0.91 14.15 -5.34
CA MET A 1 -0.26 14.62 -6.11
C MET A 1 -0.59 13.58 -7.16
N GLY A 2 -1.35 12.54 -6.78
CA GLY A 2 -1.72 11.43 -7.65
C GLY A 2 -2.68 11.88 -8.76
N LEU A 3 -2.54 11.31 -9.95
CA LEU A 3 -3.47 11.54 -11.06
C LEU A 3 -4.86 11.07 -10.66
N TRP A 4 -5.83 11.99 -10.62
CA TRP A 4 -7.24 11.67 -10.48
C TRP A 4 -7.65 10.88 -11.72
N SER A 5 -7.73 9.56 -11.61
CA SER A 5 -8.37 8.74 -12.62
C SER A 5 -9.85 8.60 -12.27
N PRO A 6 -10.74 8.45 -13.27
CA PRO A 6 -12.18 8.28 -13.02
C PRO A 6 -12.51 7.07 -12.14
N ALA A 7 -11.57 6.11 -12.03
CA ALA A 7 -11.71 4.92 -11.21
C ALA A 7 -11.39 5.20 -9.73
N LEU A 8 -12.27 4.74 -8.84
CA LEU A 8 -12.16 4.93 -7.38
C LEU A 8 -10.79 4.56 -6.78
N PHE A 9 -10.19 3.44 -7.20
CA PHE A 9 -8.91 2.94 -6.65
C PHE A 9 -7.67 3.45 -7.41
N ALA A 10 -7.77 4.61 -8.06
CA ALA A 10 -6.59 5.28 -8.61
C ALA A 10 -6.05 6.38 -7.68
N SER A 11 -6.78 6.70 -6.62
CA SER A 11 -6.29 7.55 -5.52
C SER A 11 -5.48 6.72 -4.53
N ASP A 12 -4.47 7.37 -3.93
CA ASP A 12 -3.59 6.79 -2.91
C ASP A 12 -4.42 6.39 -1.68
N LEU A 13 -5.34 7.25 -1.23
CA LEU A 13 -6.19 7.00 -0.06
C LEU A 13 -7.09 5.77 -0.24
N ALA A 14 -7.81 5.65 -1.36
CA ALA A 14 -8.61 4.45 -1.64
C ALA A 14 -7.76 3.18 -1.72
N CYS A 15 -6.51 3.27 -2.19
CA CYS A 15 -5.59 2.14 -2.19
C CYS A 15 -5.15 1.75 -0.78
N ASP A 16 -4.86 2.73 0.07
CA ASP A 16 -4.50 2.53 1.47
C ASP A 16 -5.65 1.89 2.24
N ILE A 17 -6.88 2.44 2.14
CA ILE A 17 -8.08 1.89 2.78
C ILE A 17 -8.31 0.43 2.40
N ARG A 18 -8.15 0.08 1.12
CA ARG A 18 -8.30 -1.30 0.65
C ARG A 18 -7.25 -2.22 1.28
N THR A 19 -6.02 -1.73 1.39
CA THR A 19 -4.88 -2.48 1.93
C THR A 19 -5.07 -2.68 3.43
N ASP A 20 -5.28 -1.59 4.16
CA ASP A 20 -5.47 -1.56 5.60
C ASP A 20 -6.66 -2.40 6.06
N TYR A 21 -7.84 -2.21 5.45
CA TYR A 21 -9.02 -3.04 5.76
C TYR A 21 -8.75 -4.52 5.46
N GLY A 22 -8.04 -4.82 4.36
CA GLY A 22 -7.62 -6.18 4.02
C GLY A 22 -6.70 -6.81 5.07
N ILE A 23 -5.79 -6.03 5.64
CA ILE A 23 -4.86 -6.46 6.69
C ILE A 23 -5.60 -6.73 8.00
N LEU A 24 -6.53 -5.86 8.41
CA LEU A 24 -7.36 -6.08 9.60
C LEU A 24 -8.12 -7.41 9.52
N LEU A 25 -8.76 -7.69 8.40
CA LEU A 25 -9.45 -8.98 8.20
C LEU A 25 -8.47 -10.15 8.22
N SER A 26 -7.28 -9.99 7.63
CA SER A 26 -6.25 -11.02 7.60
C SER A 26 -5.64 -11.31 8.98
N MET A 27 -5.70 -10.32 9.88
CA MET A 27 -5.34 -10.41 11.30
C MET A 27 -6.47 -11.02 12.17
N GLY A 28 -7.58 -11.43 11.56
CA GLY A 28 -8.68 -12.12 12.24
C GLY A 28 -9.66 -11.19 12.94
N LYS A 29 -9.65 -9.89 12.61
CA LYS A 29 -10.61 -8.92 13.17
C LYS A 29 -12.02 -9.20 12.66
N THR A 30 -12.99 -9.01 13.55
CA THR A 30 -14.41 -9.14 13.19
C THR A 30 -14.84 -7.99 12.28
N ASP A 31 -16.03 -8.09 11.67
CA ASP A 31 -16.53 -7.06 10.76
C ASP A 31 -16.63 -5.70 11.46
N GLN A 32 -17.22 -5.71 12.66
CA GLN A 32 -17.41 -4.50 13.48
C GLN A 32 -16.07 -3.93 13.96
N GLU A 33 -15.17 -4.76 14.49
CA GLU A 33 -13.86 -4.27 14.94
C GLU A 33 -13.05 -3.67 13.79
N ALA A 34 -13.07 -4.30 12.61
CA ALA A 34 -12.35 -3.79 11.45
C ALA A 34 -12.92 -2.45 10.98
N GLU A 35 -14.23 -2.31 10.91
CA GLU A 35 -14.91 -1.06 10.57
C GLU A 35 -14.58 0.05 11.58
N GLU A 36 -14.74 -0.22 12.88
CA GLU A 36 -14.46 0.74 13.95
C GLU A 36 -13.01 1.21 13.94
N MET A 37 -12.04 0.30 13.74
CA MET A 37 -10.63 0.65 13.64
C MET A 37 -10.33 1.50 12.40
N MET A 38 -10.93 1.20 11.24
CA MET A 38 -10.77 2.05 10.04
C MET A 38 -11.31 3.46 10.29
N ILE A 39 -12.50 3.57 10.87
CA ILE A 39 -13.12 4.87 11.20
C ILE A 39 -12.27 5.64 12.21
N GLN A 40 -11.74 4.96 13.24
CA GLN A 40 -10.91 5.60 14.26
C GLN A 40 -9.57 6.06 13.70
N TYR A 41 -8.90 5.23 12.90
CA TYR A 41 -7.58 5.55 12.35
C TYR A 41 -7.63 6.71 11.35
N HIS A 42 -8.72 6.83 10.59
CA HIS A 42 -8.92 7.91 9.61
C HIS A 42 -9.79 9.05 10.13
N ARG A 43 -9.97 9.17 11.46
CA ARG A 43 -10.87 10.17 12.06
C ARG A 43 -10.56 11.60 11.62
N ASP A 44 -9.29 11.93 11.48
CA ASP A 44 -8.83 13.27 11.10
C ASP A 44 -9.36 13.71 9.72
N LEU A 45 -9.73 12.77 8.84
CA LEU A 45 -10.36 13.07 7.55
C LEU A 45 -11.76 13.71 7.73
N PHE A 46 -12.47 13.37 8.82
CA PHE A 46 -13.86 13.80 9.04
C PHE A 46 -13.98 15.20 9.62
N GLU A 47 -12.89 15.77 10.14
CA GLU A 47 -12.94 17.07 10.81
C GLU A 47 -13.01 18.26 9.83
N THR A 48 -12.73 18.02 8.55
CA THR A 48 -12.47 19.09 7.58
C THR A 48 -13.48 19.17 6.43
N ASN A 49 -14.54 18.34 6.41
CA ASN A 49 -15.52 18.24 5.32
C ASN A 49 -14.83 18.23 3.94
N THR A 50 -13.74 17.46 3.85
CA THR A 50 -12.89 17.38 2.67
C THR A 50 -13.37 16.29 1.71
N PRO A 51 -12.95 16.37 0.43
CA PRO A 51 -13.05 15.26 -0.52
C PRO A 51 -12.61 13.90 0.04
N ASP A 52 -11.66 13.90 0.98
CA ASP A 52 -11.02 12.70 1.52
C ASP A 52 -11.96 11.88 2.43
N GLU A 53 -12.83 12.53 3.22
CA GLU A 53 -13.86 11.83 4.00
C GLU A 53 -14.80 11.05 3.07
N GLN A 54 -15.22 11.69 1.99
CA GLN A 54 -16.18 11.12 1.04
C GLN A 54 -15.54 9.95 0.29
N GLU A 55 -14.29 10.12 -0.14
CA GLU A 55 -13.49 9.03 -0.70
C GLU A 55 -13.35 7.88 0.29
N PHE A 56 -13.11 8.17 1.57
CA PHE A 56 -12.99 7.17 2.62
C PHE A 56 -14.25 6.29 2.72
N TRP A 57 -15.42 6.89 2.89
CA TRP A 57 -16.66 6.15 3.05
C TRP A 57 -17.00 5.32 1.81
N ILE A 58 -16.80 5.87 0.61
CA ILE A 58 -17.05 5.16 -0.64
C ILE A 58 -16.07 4.00 -0.81
N ALA A 59 -14.78 4.21 -0.53
CA ALA A 59 -13.75 3.17 -0.63
C ALA A 59 -13.99 2.04 0.37
N LEU A 60 -14.29 2.36 1.63
CA LEU A 60 -14.61 1.39 2.67
C LEU A 60 -15.85 0.57 2.27
N ALA A 61 -16.95 1.23 1.88
CA ALA A 61 -18.18 0.55 1.44
C ALA A 61 -17.93 -0.45 0.30
N VAL A 62 -17.12 -0.05 -0.69
CA VAL A 62 -16.77 -0.93 -1.80
C VAL A 62 -15.91 -2.11 -1.35
N CYS A 63 -14.99 -1.90 -0.40
CA CYS A 63 -14.15 -2.96 0.16
C CYS A 63 -14.97 -3.97 0.96
N GLU A 64 -15.84 -3.50 1.86
CA GLU A 64 -16.72 -4.35 2.65
C GLU A 64 -17.70 -5.14 1.77
N TRP A 65 -18.32 -4.47 0.78
CA TRP A 65 -19.22 -5.14 -0.16
C TRP A 65 -18.50 -6.24 -0.93
N LYS A 66 -17.28 -5.98 -1.44
CA LYS A 66 -16.48 -6.98 -2.18
C LYS A 66 -16.13 -8.22 -1.33
N ARG A 67 -16.15 -8.09 -0.01
CA ARG A 67 -15.88 -9.15 0.97
C ARG A 67 -17.15 -9.79 1.55
N GLY A 68 -18.33 -9.27 1.20
CA GLY A 68 -19.61 -9.73 1.74
C GLY A 68 -19.80 -9.37 3.21
N ARG A 69 -19.37 -8.16 3.60
CA ARG A 69 -19.32 -7.67 4.99
C ARG A 69 -19.84 -6.23 5.16
N LEU A 70 -20.51 -5.68 4.15
CA LEU A 70 -20.95 -4.28 4.15
C LEU A 70 -21.96 -4.00 5.25
N SER A 71 -21.65 -3.07 6.15
CA SER A 71 -22.59 -2.64 7.18
C SER A 71 -23.63 -1.68 6.62
N GLN A 72 -24.79 -1.60 7.29
CA GLN A 72 -25.83 -0.65 6.91
C GLN A 72 -25.39 0.81 7.13
N GLN A 73 -24.56 1.07 8.16
CA GLN A 73 -24.05 2.40 8.46
C GLN A 73 -23.15 2.90 7.32
N VAL A 74 -22.10 2.15 7.00
CA VAL A 74 -21.16 2.48 5.93
C VAL A 74 -21.89 2.60 4.59
N LYS A 75 -22.81 1.68 4.29
CA LYS A 75 -23.64 1.74 3.07
C LYS A 75 -24.43 3.03 2.97
N THR A 76 -25.12 3.44 4.05
CA THR A 76 -25.99 4.61 4.04
C THR A 76 -25.18 5.90 3.80
N ILE A 77 -24.04 6.03 4.48
CA ILE A 77 -23.15 7.19 4.33
C ILE A 77 -22.54 7.25 2.92
N ALA A 78 -22.03 6.12 2.42
CA ALA A 78 -21.43 6.07 1.09
C ALA A 78 -22.45 6.40 -0.02
N LEU A 79 -23.68 5.88 0.09
CA LEU A 79 -24.75 6.19 -0.86
C LEU A 79 -25.14 7.67 -0.81
N HIS A 80 -25.22 8.27 0.38
CA HIS A 80 -25.49 9.69 0.53
C HIS A 80 -24.49 10.55 -0.26
N TYR A 81 -23.19 10.26 -0.15
CA TYR A 81 -22.17 11.00 -0.90
C TYR A 81 -22.20 10.72 -2.41
N LEU A 82 -22.43 9.48 -2.81
CA LEU A 82 -22.54 9.13 -4.24
C LEU A 82 -23.74 9.81 -4.92
N GLU A 83 -24.89 9.86 -4.25
CA GLU A 83 -26.11 10.47 -4.77
C GLU A 83 -26.01 11.99 -4.88
N GLN A 84 -25.26 12.63 -3.97
CA GLN A 84 -24.95 14.06 -4.08
C GLN A 84 -24.04 14.38 -5.27
N GLY A 85 -23.30 13.40 -5.80
CA GLY A 85 -22.38 13.59 -6.93
C GLY A 85 -21.32 14.67 -6.66
N TRP A 86 -20.85 14.76 -5.41
CA TRP A 86 -20.03 15.87 -4.90
C TRP A 86 -18.80 16.19 -5.75
N ASP A 87 -18.20 15.18 -6.38
CA ASP A 87 -16.98 15.34 -7.16
C ASP A 87 -17.24 15.59 -8.64
N LEU A 88 -18.46 15.38 -9.14
CA LEU A 88 -18.81 15.63 -10.54
C LEU A 88 -18.44 17.03 -11.03
N PRO A 89 -18.62 18.13 -10.25
CA PRO A 89 -18.18 19.46 -10.64
C PRO A 89 -16.67 19.55 -10.95
N LEU A 90 -15.83 18.73 -10.29
CA LEU A 90 -14.38 18.70 -10.55
C LEU A 90 -14.05 18.14 -11.94
N TRP A 91 -14.98 17.40 -12.54
CA TRP A 91 -14.83 16.80 -13.86
C TRP A 91 -15.47 17.62 -14.98
N GLU A 92 -16.20 18.70 -14.67
CA GLU A 92 -16.80 19.62 -15.65
C GLU A 92 -15.76 20.59 -16.23
N ILE A 93 -14.68 20.04 -16.79
CA ILE A 93 -13.60 20.79 -17.41
C ILE A 93 -13.91 20.97 -18.91
N PRO A 94 -13.91 22.22 -19.45
CA PRO A 94 -14.15 22.46 -20.87
C PRO A 94 -13.21 21.64 -21.76
N GLY A 95 -13.77 20.89 -22.72
CA GLY A 95 -13.00 20.01 -23.61
C GLY A 95 -12.66 18.64 -23.03
N LYS A 96 -13.11 18.31 -21.81
CA LYS A 96 -12.98 16.99 -21.17
C LYS A 96 -14.33 16.35 -20.83
N GLU A 97 -15.36 16.61 -21.63
CA GLU A 97 -16.73 16.10 -21.42
C GLU A 97 -16.78 14.57 -21.39
N LYS A 98 -15.82 13.91 -22.04
CA LYS A 98 -15.66 12.45 -22.00
C LYS A 98 -15.33 11.96 -20.59
N ASP A 99 -14.48 12.66 -19.85
CA ASP A 99 -14.06 12.22 -18.51
C ASP A 99 -15.16 12.47 -17.48
N TYR A 100 -15.90 13.58 -17.60
CA TYR A 100 -17.15 13.79 -16.86
C TYR A 100 -18.14 12.64 -17.04
N ARG A 101 -18.43 12.26 -18.30
CA ARG A 101 -19.34 11.15 -18.60
C ARG A 101 -18.87 9.83 -18.01
N LYS A 102 -17.55 9.55 -18.08
CA LYS A 102 -16.97 8.37 -17.44
C LYS A 102 -17.17 8.40 -15.94
N ARG A 103 -16.90 9.54 -15.28
CA ARG A 103 -17.04 9.64 -13.82
C ARG A 103 -18.49 9.46 -13.39
N LYS A 104 -19.42 10.12 -14.06
CA LYS A 104 -20.86 9.93 -13.81
C LYS A 104 -21.28 8.46 -13.93
N LYS A 105 -20.80 7.77 -14.97
CA LYS A 105 -21.05 6.34 -15.14
C LYS A 105 -20.46 5.51 -13.99
N VAL A 106 -19.25 5.82 -13.53
CA VAL A 106 -18.63 5.16 -12.37
C VAL A 106 -19.49 5.33 -11.12
N ILE A 107 -20.02 6.54 -10.86
CA ILE A 107 -20.91 6.78 -9.72
C ILE A 107 -22.18 5.95 -9.84
N GLU A 108 -22.84 5.95 -11.00
CA GLU A 108 -24.04 5.15 -11.26
C GLU A 108 -23.78 3.65 -11.01
N GLU A 109 -22.67 3.11 -11.54
CA GLU A 109 -22.25 1.71 -11.33
C GLU A 109 -21.96 1.41 -9.85
N LEU A 110 -21.40 2.36 -9.09
CA LEU A 110 -21.15 2.19 -7.65
C LEU A 110 -22.45 2.19 -6.84
N VAL A 111 -23.40 3.07 -7.16
CA VAL A 111 -24.72 3.12 -6.51
C VAL A 111 -25.49 1.83 -6.76
N GLU A 112 -25.54 1.37 -8.02
CA GLU A 112 -26.18 0.10 -8.38
C GLU A 112 -25.54 -1.06 -7.62
N LYS A 113 -24.21 -1.09 -7.58
CA LYS A 113 -23.46 -2.14 -6.88
C LYS A 113 -23.76 -2.17 -5.38
N LEU A 114 -23.70 -1.04 -4.67
CA LEU A 114 -23.96 -1.01 -3.22
C LEU A 114 -25.42 -1.36 -2.89
N ASN A 115 -26.36 -1.16 -3.83
CA ASN A 115 -27.75 -1.58 -3.70
C ASN A 115 -28.03 -3.01 -4.13
N SER A 116 -27.15 -3.63 -4.91
CA SER A 116 -27.29 -5.03 -5.31
C SER A 116 -27.16 -6.01 -4.12
N PRO A 117 -27.69 -7.24 -4.25
CA PRO A 117 -27.51 -8.28 -3.24
C PRO A 117 -26.02 -8.48 -2.91
N MET A 118 -25.73 -8.59 -1.62
CA MET A 118 -24.36 -8.74 -1.14
C MET A 118 -23.76 -10.06 -1.66
N PRO A 119 -22.51 -10.06 -2.16
CA PRO A 119 -21.86 -11.29 -2.60
C PRO A 119 -21.59 -12.23 -1.40
N PRO A 120 -21.32 -13.52 -1.66
CA PRO A 120 -20.94 -14.45 -0.60
C PRO A 120 -19.77 -13.94 0.22
N ARG A 121 -19.84 -14.16 1.54
CA ARG A 121 -18.79 -13.77 2.48
C ARG A 121 -17.46 -14.43 2.08
N LYS A 122 -16.41 -13.62 1.97
CA LYS A 122 -15.06 -14.09 1.67
C LYS A 122 -14.25 -14.23 2.96
N GLU A 123 -13.60 -15.38 3.09
CA GLU A 123 -12.59 -15.59 4.12
C GLU A 123 -11.34 -14.77 3.81
N ALA A 124 -10.77 -14.18 4.86
CA ALA A 124 -9.49 -13.51 4.74
C ALA A 124 -8.37 -14.54 4.81
N LYS A 125 -7.34 -14.34 3.98
CA LYS A 125 -6.10 -15.11 4.12
C LYS A 125 -5.41 -14.65 5.40
N LYS A 126 -4.72 -15.56 6.09
CA LYS A 126 -3.87 -15.17 7.21
C LYS A 126 -2.79 -14.20 6.72
N VAL A 127 -2.45 -13.21 7.55
CA VAL A 127 -1.30 -12.33 7.28
C VAL A 127 -0.05 -13.18 7.10
N SER A 128 0.68 -12.91 6.02
CA SER A 128 2.01 -13.43 5.76
C SER A 128 2.99 -12.28 5.77
N VAL A 129 4.09 -12.42 6.49
CA VAL A 129 5.19 -11.45 6.50
C VAL A 129 6.41 -11.98 5.77
N VAL A 130 7.10 -11.09 5.08
CA VAL A 130 8.43 -11.34 4.53
C VAL A 130 9.43 -11.31 5.67
N ARG A 131 10.22 -12.37 5.78
CA ARG A 131 11.34 -12.46 6.74
C ARG A 131 12.65 -12.48 6.00
N CYS A 132 13.63 -11.77 6.53
CA CYS A 132 14.99 -11.84 6.02
C CYS A 132 15.60 -13.17 6.45
N PRO A 133 15.98 -14.06 5.52
CA PRO A 133 16.54 -15.36 5.88
C PRO A 133 18.00 -15.28 6.34
N TRP A 134 18.66 -14.11 6.19
CA TRP A 134 20.07 -13.92 6.49
C TRP A 134 20.28 -12.98 7.70
N PRO A 135 21.32 -13.20 8.51
CA PRO A 135 21.68 -12.27 9.57
C PRO A 135 22.40 -11.02 9.03
N VAL A 136 22.40 -9.95 9.83
CA VAL A 136 23.22 -8.76 9.59
C VAL A 136 24.70 -9.16 9.50
N GLY A 137 25.42 -8.57 8.54
CA GLY A 137 26.81 -8.86 8.23
C GLY A 137 27.01 -9.96 7.19
N SER A 138 25.95 -10.64 6.75
CA SER A 138 26.04 -11.64 5.68
C SER A 138 26.54 -11.00 4.38
N LEU A 139 27.41 -11.74 3.68
CA LEU A 139 27.89 -11.39 2.34
C LEU A 139 27.13 -12.24 1.32
N LEU A 140 26.45 -11.57 0.40
CA LEU A 140 25.69 -12.18 -0.68
C LEU A 140 26.41 -11.92 -2.01
N ALA A 141 26.48 -12.94 -2.86
CA ALA A 141 26.88 -12.80 -4.25
C ALA A 141 25.61 -12.81 -5.11
N TYR A 142 25.31 -11.68 -5.74
CA TYR A 142 24.16 -11.53 -6.63
C TYR A 142 24.60 -11.67 -8.08
N HIS A 143 24.08 -12.68 -8.77
CA HIS A 143 24.32 -12.86 -10.20
C HIS A 143 23.40 -11.94 -10.99
N ILE A 144 23.98 -10.99 -11.73
CA ILE A 144 23.25 -9.98 -12.49
C ILE A 144 22.68 -10.63 -13.75
N ILE A 145 21.50 -11.21 -13.58
CA ILE A 145 20.70 -11.75 -14.68
C ILE A 145 19.50 -10.82 -14.84
N THR A 146 19.53 -9.99 -15.88
CA THR A 146 18.37 -9.19 -16.33
C THR A 146 17.76 -9.83 -17.58
N ASN A 147 16.61 -9.36 -18.06
CA ASN A 147 16.03 -9.85 -19.31
C ASN A 147 17.07 -9.69 -20.45
N GLU A 148 17.48 -10.81 -21.05
CA GLU A 148 18.52 -10.88 -22.07
C GLU A 148 18.20 -10.01 -23.29
N GLU A 149 16.92 -9.88 -23.65
CA GLU A 149 16.46 -9.01 -24.74
C GLU A 149 16.66 -7.51 -24.46
N ALA A 150 16.64 -7.11 -23.18
CA ALA A 150 16.74 -5.70 -22.76
C ALA A 150 18.16 -5.30 -22.31
N ALA A 151 18.93 -6.24 -21.79
CA ALA A 151 20.19 -5.97 -21.09
C ALA A 151 21.37 -6.84 -21.54
N GLY A 152 21.22 -7.70 -22.56
CA GLY A 152 22.31 -8.56 -23.03
C GLY A 152 23.55 -7.81 -23.57
N GLN A 153 23.43 -6.50 -23.84
CA GLN A 153 24.55 -5.64 -24.22
C GLN A 153 25.18 -4.89 -23.03
N ASP A 154 24.64 -5.01 -21.83
CA ASP A 154 25.18 -4.35 -20.64
C ASP A 154 26.47 -5.06 -20.19
N PRO A 155 27.59 -4.32 -19.99
CA PRO A 155 28.86 -4.91 -19.53
C PRO A 155 28.79 -5.66 -18.20
N LEU A 156 27.74 -5.42 -17.39
CA LEU A 156 27.52 -6.08 -16.10
C LEU A 156 26.66 -7.35 -16.22
N PHE A 157 26.04 -7.60 -17.37
CA PHE A 157 25.23 -8.79 -17.59
C PHE A 157 26.07 -10.06 -17.42
N GLY A 158 25.55 -11.01 -16.63
CA GLY A 158 26.23 -12.26 -16.32
C GLY A 158 27.35 -12.14 -15.29
N LYS A 159 27.62 -10.95 -14.74
CA LYS A 159 28.61 -10.77 -13.67
C LYS A 159 27.98 -10.89 -12.28
N TYR A 160 28.81 -11.16 -11.29
CA TYR A 160 28.46 -11.12 -9.88
C TYR A 160 28.73 -9.75 -9.29
N ALA A 161 27.79 -9.24 -8.51
CA ALA A 161 27.99 -8.16 -7.56
C ALA A 161 28.02 -8.71 -6.13
N LEU A 162 28.81 -8.08 -5.27
CA LEU A 162 28.83 -8.41 -3.84
C LEU A 162 28.00 -7.42 -3.04
N LEU A 163 27.15 -7.96 -2.17
CA LEU A 163 26.28 -7.19 -1.28
C LEU A 163 26.54 -7.62 0.16
N ARG A 164 26.68 -6.66 1.07
CA ARG A 164 26.71 -6.94 2.51
C ARG A 164 25.42 -6.48 3.15
N ILE A 165 24.76 -7.33 3.92
CA ILE A 165 23.63 -6.90 4.73
C ILE A 165 24.17 -6.03 5.87
N ILE A 166 23.82 -4.74 5.85
CA ILE A 166 24.23 -3.76 6.85
C ILE A 166 23.21 -3.72 7.99
N GLN A 167 21.93 -3.82 7.65
CA GLN A 167 20.84 -3.70 8.62
C GLN A 167 19.59 -4.46 8.11
N ILE A 168 18.75 -4.90 9.04
CA ILE A 168 17.42 -5.44 8.75
C ILE A 168 16.40 -4.45 9.31
N ASN A 169 15.63 -3.83 8.43
CA ASN A 169 14.54 -2.93 8.79
C ASN A 169 13.28 -3.74 9.06
N ARG A 170 12.48 -3.32 10.05
CA ARG A 170 11.20 -3.94 10.38
C ARG A 170 10.08 -2.93 10.20
N THR A 171 9.18 -3.21 9.29
CA THR A 171 8.02 -2.37 9.02
C THR A 171 6.76 -3.14 9.39
N PRO A 172 5.95 -2.68 10.36
CA PRO A 172 4.71 -3.36 10.70
C PRO A 172 3.77 -3.37 9.50
N VAL A 173 3.05 -4.48 9.28
CA VAL A 173 2.10 -4.59 8.17
C VAL A 173 0.97 -3.57 8.27
N THR A 174 0.65 -3.11 9.47
CA THR A 174 -0.28 -2.00 9.70
C THR A 174 0.14 -1.21 10.92
N ARG A 175 -0.13 0.08 10.93
CA ARG A 175 0.09 0.96 12.08
C ARG A 175 -1.10 1.05 13.03
N MET A 176 -2.25 0.51 12.63
CA MET A 176 -3.46 0.48 13.44
C MET A 176 -3.35 -0.45 14.66
N ILE A 177 -2.41 -1.41 14.63
CA ILE A 177 -2.22 -2.40 15.68
C ILE A 177 -0.77 -2.31 16.17
N PRO A 178 -0.52 -1.95 17.45
CA PRO A 178 0.83 -1.77 17.99
C PRO A 178 1.74 -2.99 17.82
N ASP A 179 1.20 -4.20 18.06
CA ASP A 179 1.96 -5.46 17.98
C ASP A 179 1.72 -6.20 16.64
N ALA A 180 1.47 -5.46 15.56
CA ALA A 180 1.32 -6.05 14.24
C ALA A 180 2.58 -6.80 13.81
N PRO A 181 2.47 -7.95 13.12
CA PRO A 181 3.59 -8.59 12.46
C PRO A 181 4.35 -7.61 11.56
N CYS A 182 5.68 -7.71 11.49
CA CYS A 182 6.50 -6.87 10.63
C CYS A 182 7.04 -7.63 9.43
N ASP A 183 7.03 -6.97 8.28
CA ASP A 183 7.88 -7.30 7.15
C ASP A 183 9.32 -6.88 7.45
N GLU A 184 10.26 -7.70 6.99
CA GLU A 184 11.70 -7.43 7.08
C GLU A 184 12.26 -7.09 5.71
N SER A 185 12.85 -5.91 5.58
CA SER A 185 13.64 -5.51 4.41
C SER A 185 15.12 -5.41 4.78
N MET A 186 15.98 -5.65 3.78
CA MET A 186 17.42 -5.64 3.97
C MET A 186 17.99 -4.32 3.47
N LEU A 187 18.68 -3.60 4.34
CA LEU A 187 19.58 -2.53 3.91
C LEU A 187 20.92 -3.18 3.54
N VAL A 188 21.31 -3.05 2.27
CA VAL A 188 22.53 -3.67 1.75
C VAL A 188 23.57 -2.62 1.37
N GLY A 189 24.84 -2.95 1.58
CA GLY A 189 25.98 -2.24 1.05
C GLY A 189 26.47 -2.90 -0.22
N LEU A 190 26.69 -2.11 -1.26
CA LEU A 190 27.27 -2.57 -2.51
C LEU A 190 28.78 -2.40 -2.45
N TYR A 191 29.52 -3.50 -2.62
CA TYR A 191 30.98 -3.41 -2.76
C TYR A 191 31.34 -2.78 -4.10
N GLY A 192 32.44 -2.02 -4.13
CA GLY A 192 33.05 -1.49 -5.35
C GLY A 192 33.70 -2.56 -6.24
N TRP A 193 33.02 -3.69 -6.45
CA TRP A 193 33.54 -4.84 -7.18
C TRP A 193 32.42 -5.55 -7.97
N CYS A 194 32.75 -5.97 -9.18
CA CYS A 194 31.92 -6.82 -10.04
C CYS A 194 32.82 -7.72 -10.88
N GLY A 195 32.43 -8.97 -11.10
CA GLY A 195 33.28 -9.93 -11.84
C GLY A 195 32.59 -11.21 -12.23
N ASP A 196 33.21 -11.99 -13.12
CA ASP A 196 32.64 -13.21 -13.68
C ASP A 196 32.67 -14.38 -12.68
N GLU A 197 33.56 -14.32 -11.67
CA GLU A 197 33.69 -15.29 -10.59
C GLU A 197 33.67 -14.60 -9.22
N ILE A 198 33.13 -15.28 -8.20
CA ILE A 198 33.09 -14.77 -6.82
C ILE A 198 34.53 -14.63 -6.29
N PRO A 199 34.93 -13.47 -5.75
CA PRO A 199 36.31 -13.22 -5.36
C PRO A 199 36.63 -13.93 -4.04
N ASN A 200 37.91 -14.23 -3.82
CA ASN A 200 38.35 -14.88 -2.59
C ASN A 200 38.33 -13.92 -1.38
N SER A 201 38.44 -14.48 -0.18
CA SER A 201 38.35 -13.74 1.08
C SER A 201 39.42 -12.66 1.28
N SER A 202 40.58 -12.76 0.62
CA SER A 202 41.65 -11.77 0.77
C SER A 202 41.29 -10.48 0.03
N ILE A 203 40.76 -10.61 -1.19
CA ILE A 203 40.27 -9.47 -1.98
C ILE A 203 39.11 -8.79 -1.25
N ILE A 204 38.16 -9.56 -0.72
CA ILE A 204 36.98 -9.01 -0.02
C ILE A 204 37.36 -8.13 1.18
N LYS A 205 38.46 -8.43 1.87
CA LYS A 205 38.91 -7.64 3.04
C LYS A 205 39.41 -6.24 2.67
N GLU A 206 39.87 -6.06 1.45
CA GLU A 206 40.41 -4.79 0.95
C GLU A 206 39.34 -3.95 0.25
N LEU A 207 38.18 -4.55 -0.06
CA LEU A 207 37.09 -3.85 -0.73
C LEU A 207 36.28 -3.01 0.25
N GLU A 208 36.08 -1.75 -0.12
CA GLU A 208 35.10 -0.88 0.51
C GLU A 208 33.70 -1.11 -0.10
N PHE A 209 32.66 -0.87 0.71
CA PHE A 209 31.27 -0.90 0.26
C PHE A 209 30.57 0.40 0.59
N ILE A 210 29.59 0.76 -0.25
CA ILE A 210 28.76 1.95 -0.07
C ILE A 210 27.35 1.47 0.32
N PRO A 211 26.78 1.95 1.44
CA PRO A 211 25.39 1.67 1.81
C PRO A 211 24.42 2.14 0.71
N LEU A 212 23.55 1.25 0.24
CA LEU A 212 22.44 1.62 -0.62
C LEU A 212 21.29 2.10 0.27
N LEU A 213 21.27 3.40 0.56
CA LEU A 213 20.18 4.02 1.33
C LEU A 213 18.88 3.96 0.51
N GLU A 214 17.79 3.52 1.13
CA GLU A 214 16.46 3.68 0.55
C GLU A 214 16.12 5.17 0.45
N ALA A 215 15.54 5.60 -0.66
CA ALA A 215 14.87 6.90 -0.70
C ALA A 215 13.72 6.85 0.31
N GLU A 216 13.64 7.83 1.22
CA GLU A 216 12.60 7.88 2.25
C GLU A 216 11.20 7.86 1.59
N HIS A 217 10.54 6.71 1.63
CA HIS A 217 9.10 6.64 1.37
C HIS A 217 8.40 7.05 2.66
N HIS A 218 8.05 8.34 2.77
CA HIS A 218 7.24 8.86 3.87
C HIS A 218 5.86 8.18 3.85
N LEU A 219 5.71 7.11 4.62
CA LEU A 219 4.40 6.65 5.05
C LEU A 219 3.90 7.64 6.13
N PRO A 220 2.70 8.24 5.99
CA PRO A 220 2.24 9.35 6.83
C PRO A 220 2.31 9.00 8.31
N SER A 221 2.91 9.85 9.14
CA SER A 221 3.05 9.59 10.58
C SER A 221 1.71 9.20 11.20
N PRO A 222 1.65 8.18 12.08
CA PRO A 222 0.43 7.94 12.84
C PRO A 222 0.06 9.22 13.60
N PRO A 223 -1.24 9.54 13.73
CA PRO A 223 -1.66 10.66 14.56
C PRO A 223 -1.07 10.49 15.96
N GLU A 224 -0.48 11.56 16.49
CA GLU A 224 0.08 11.54 17.84
C GLU A 224 -1.01 11.10 18.81
N THR A 225 -0.66 10.17 19.71
CA THR A 225 -1.55 9.77 20.79
C THR A 225 -1.85 11.01 21.63
N LEU A 226 -3.01 11.63 21.41
CA LEU A 226 -3.51 12.69 22.27
C LEU A 226 -3.67 12.10 23.67
N ASP A 227 -2.88 12.62 24.60
CA ASP A 227 -2.93 12.27 26.01
C ASP A 227 -4.30 12.67 26.57
N PHE A 228 -5.11 11.67 26.92
CA PHE A 228 -6.43 11.87 27.55
C PHE A 228 -6.32 12.04 29.07
N SER A 229 -5.23 12.63 29.58
CA SER A 229 -5.19 13.10 30.97
C SER A 229 -5.96 14.43 31.12
N VAL A 230 -7.27 14.27 31.39
CA VAL A 230 -8.25 15.17 32.04
C VAL A 230 -8.11 16.68 31.87
#